data_AF-A0AAV2Q7Z4-F1
#
_entry.id   AF-A0AAV2Q7Z4-F1
#
_cell.length_a   1.000
_cell.length_b   1.000
_cell.length_c   1.000
_cell.angle_alpha   90.00
_cell.angle_beta   90.00
_cell.angle_gamma   90.00
#
_symmetry.space_group_name_H-M   'P 1'
#
loop_
_entity.id
_entity.type
_entity.pdbx_description
1 polymer ?
#
loop_
_entity_poly.entity_id
_entity_poly.type
_entity_poly.pdbx_seq_one_letter_code
_entity_poly.pdbx_strand_id
1 'polypeptide(L)'
;GPSLGEHMELIFKTLSYCLSQDKDPFVSLCVFTKLQLLLMESSQPLDSQGDLPTWLPRIITDQVLGYLSWHAGRTASALRTGAVSCLVAACHAKVISQQMTEGVGSCLKIVPSLLEDDSLDTRRLSCDAVYLITTNYPELITSDIIHTLAHKLVGRFDDVNSGVRLRAAEVLPVLFDHRPADYDPQLQSARLKDLYDSAVIFIDDPDMKLQEAVV
;
A
#
# COMPACT_ATOMS: atom_id res chain seq x y z
N GLY A 1 0.84 25.20 -2.16
CA GLY A 1 0.82 26.31 -3.13
C GLY A 1 1.44 25.83 -4.43
N PRO A 2 1.11 26.45 -5.58
CA PRO A 2 1.50 25.97 -6.90
C PRO A 2 3.01 26.05 -7.19
N SER A 3 3.83 26.53 -6.26
CA SER A 3 5.29 26.63 -6.37
C SER A 3 6.04 25.67 -5.42
N LEU A 4 5.36 24.74 -4.74
CA LEU A 4 6.03 23.83 -3.79
C LEU A 4 7.12 22.98 -4.47
N GLY A 5 6.91 22.57 -5.72
CA GLY A 5 7.90 21.85 -6.52
C GLY A 5 9.22 22.61 -6.76
N GLU A 6 9.25 23.94 -6.62
CA GLU A 6 10.49 24.74 -6.71
C GLU A 6 11.41 24.53 -5.49
N HIS A 7 10.87 23.97 -4.41
CA HIS A 7 11.56 23.83 -3.13
C HIS A 7 11.69 22.37 -2.70
N MET A 8 11.67 21.41 -3.63
CA MET A 8 11.72 19.98 -3.31
C MET A 8 12.93 19.59 -2.47
N GLU A 9 14.10 20.20 -2.66
CA GLU A 9 15.27 19.95 -1.81
C GLU A 9 15.04 20.39 -0.36
N LEU A 10 14.41 21.56 -0.14
CA LEU A 10 14.09 22.05 1.20
C LEU A 10 12.99 21.21 1.84
N ILE A 11 11.97 20.82 1.07
CA ILE A 11 10.91 19.90 1.51
C ILE A 11 11.54 18.58 1.93
N PHE A 12 12.40 17.99 1.11
CA PHE A 12 13.08 16.74 1.42
C PHE A 12 13.91 16.84 2.71
N LYS A 13 14.72 17.89 2.87
CA LYS A 13 15.48 18.14 4.11
C LYS A 13 14.56 18.28 5.32
N THR A 14 13.42 18.94 5.16
CA THR A 14 12.42 19.10 6.23
C THR A 14 11.80 17.76 6.60
N LEU A 15 11.43 16.94 5.61
CA LEU A 15 10.96 15.57 5.83
C LEU A 15 12.01 14.75 6.60
N SER A 16 13.27 14.74 6.14
CA SER A 16 14.37 14.04 6.80
C SER A 16 14.60 14.48 8.24
N TYR A 17 14.48 15.78 8.52
CA TYR A 17 14.61 16.30 9.88
C TYR A 17 13.42 15.93 10.76
N CYS A 18 12.19 16.02 10.24
CA CYS A 18 10.98 15.76 11.00
C CYS A 18 10.73 14.26 11.24
N LEU A 19 11.23 13.40 10.35
CA LEU A 19 11.03 11.94 10.40
C LEU A 19 12.25 11.20 10.96
N SER A 20 13.23 11.89 11.55
CA SER A 20 14.34 11.25 12.25
C SER A 20 13.88 10.64 13.59
N GLN A 21 14.54 9.56 14.03
CA GLN A 21 14.11 8.77 15.19
C GLN A 21 14.10 9.52 16.53
N ASP A 22 14.77 10.67 16.62
CA ASP A 22 14.83 11.52 17.82
C ASP A 22 13.66 12.53 17.92
N LYS A 23 12.77 12.59 16.93
CA LYS A 23 11.67 13.55 16.91
C LYS A 23 10.43 13.06 17.64
N ASP A 24 9.64 14.04 18.08
CA ASP A 24 8.32 13.81 18.64
C ASP A 24 7.44 13.08 17.59
N PRO A 25 6.90 11.89 17.91
CA PRO A 25 6.01 11.15 17.03
C PRO A 25 4.82 11.96 16.51
N PHE A 26 4.34 12.95 17.26
CA PHE A 26 3.27 13.84 16.80
C PHE A 26 3.71 14.67 15.58
N VAL A 27 4.97 15.14 15.55
CA VAL A 27 5.53 15.85 14.40
C VAL A 27 5.59 14.94 13.19
N SER A 28 6.07 13.70 13.35
CA SER A 28 6.12 12.71 12.27
C SER A 28 4.73 12.40 11.71
N LEU A 29 3.72 12.26 12.58
CA LEU A 29 2.32 12.09 12.17
C LEU A 29 1.82 13.28 11.34
N CYS A 30 2.02 14.52 11.82
CA CYS A 30 1.65 15.71 11.06
C CYS A 30 2.32 15.77 9.69
N VAL A 31 3.60 15.37 9.61
CA VAL A 31 4.34 15.31 8.36
C VAL A 31 3.76 14.27 7.41
N PHE A 32 3.49 13.04 7.85
CA PHE A 32 2.85 12.03 7.00
C PHE A 32 1.48 12.49 6.50
N THR A 33 0.64 13.05 7.36
CA THR A 33 -0.67 13.59 6.96
C THR A 33 -0.52 14.68 5.90
N LYS A 34 0.43 15.63 6.07
CA LYS A 34 0.64 16.69 5.08
C LYS A 34 1.21 16.17 3.77
N LEU A 35 2.18 15.25 3.83
CA LEU A 35 2.76 14.65 2.64
C LEU A 35 1.70 13.89 1.83
N GLN A 36 0.88 13.07 2.48
CA GLN A 36 -0.22 12.38 1.82
C GLN A 36 -1.20 13.35 1.16
N LEU A 37 -1.62 14.41 1.85
CA LEU A 37 -2.53 15.41 1.27
C LEU A 37 -1.93 16.09 0.03
N LEU A 38 -0.65 16.45 0.09
CA LEU A 38 0.04 17.11 -1.02
C LEU A 38 0.21 16.19 -2.24
N LEU A 39 0.43 14.89 -2.03
CA LEU A 39 0.52 13.90 -3.11
C LEU A 39 -0.85 13.62 -3.77
N MET A 40 -1.93 13.78 -3.02
CA MET A 40 -3.30 13.55 -3.50
C MET A 40 -3.98 14.81 -4.06
N GLU A 41 -3.35 15.98 -3.94
CA GLU A 41 -3.94 17.24 -4.38
C GLU A 41 -3.99 17.31 -5.91
N SER A 42 -5.16 17.63 -6.46
CA SER A 42 -5.38 17.68 -7.93
C SER A 42 -4.54 18.74 -8.64
N SER A 43 -4.07 19.76 -7.90
CA SER A 43 -3.16 20.80 -8.42
C SER A 43 -1.71 20.29 -8.58
N GLN A 44 -1.41 19.07 -8.11
CA GLN A 44 -0.09 18.45 -8.13
C GLN A 44 1.03 19.39 -7.66
N PRO A 45 0.91 19.98 -6.45
CA PRO A 45 1.77 21.07 -6.03
C PRO A 45 3.24 20.65 -5.86
N LEU A 46 3.50 19.36 -5.58
CA LEU A 46 4.86 18.81 -5.49
C LEU A 46 5.51 18.57 -6.85
N ASP A 47 4.71 18.45 -7.92
CA ASP A 47 5.19 18.23 -9.29
C ASP A 47 5.10 19.50 -10.16
N SER A 48 4.97 20.67 -9.54
CA SER A 48 4.84 21.94 -10.29
C SER A 48 6.04 22.25 -11.21
N GLN A 49 7.16 21.57 -11.01
CA GLN A 49 8.38 21.67 -11.83
C GLN A 49 8.66 20.41 -12.67
N GLY A 50 7.77 19.40 -12.65
CA GLY A 50 7.96 18.13 -13.35
C GLY A 50 9.07 17.23 -12.78
N ASP A 51 9.58 17.54 -11.59
CA ASP A 51 10.72 16.86 -10.96
C ASP A 51 10.29 15.84 -9.88
N LEU A 52 8.98 15.65 -9.66
CA LEU A 52 8.49 14.65 -8.71
C LEU A 52 9.04 13.24 -8.99
N PRO A 53 9.24 12.80 -10.25
CA PRO A 53 9.89 11.51 -10.53
C PRO A 53 11.29 11.33 -9.96
N THR A 54 12.03 12.41 -9.72
CA THR A 54 13.36 12.39 -9.09
C THR A 54 13.26 12.30 -7.57
N TRP A 55 12.27 12.96 -6.98
CA TRP A 55 12.16 13.11 -5.53
C TRP A 55 11.30 12.05 -4.85
N LEU A 56 10.19 11.64 -5.46
CA LEU A 56 9.25 10.70 -4.85
C LEU A 56 9.88 9.34 -4.51
N PRO A 57 10.73 8.74 -5.37
CA PRO A 57 11.41 7.49 -5.02
C PRO A 57 12.23 7.63 -3.72
N ARG A 58 12.97 8.73 -3.59
CA ARG A 58 13.82 9.01 -2.42
C ARG A 58 12.97 9.25 -1.17
N ILE A 59 11.84 9.94 -1.30
CA ILE A 59 10.90 10.11 -0.19
C ILE A 59 10.39 8.74 0.28
N ILE A 60 10.04 7.86 -0.64
CA ILE A 60 9.53 6.53 -0.29
C ILE A 60 10.61 5.68 0.39
N THR A 61 11.81 5.60 -0.18
CA THR A 61 12.90 4.78 0.36
C THR A 61 13.46 5.32 1.67
N ASP A 62 13.68 6.63 1.73
CA ASP A 62 14.47 7.23 2.81
C ASP A 62 13.59 7.69 3.98
N GLN A 63 12.31 7.99 3.73
CA GLN A 63 11.42 8.62 4.71
C GLN A 63 10.22 7.77 5.10
N VAL A 64 9.67 6.96 4.18
CA VAL A 64 8.45 6.18 4.43
C VAL A 64 8.76 4.74 4.82
N LEU A 65 9.68 4.07 4.11
CA LEU A 65 9.93 2.63 4.23
C LEU A 65 10.20 2.16 5.67
N GLY A 66 11.02 2.90 6.43
CA GLY A 66 11.39 2.54 7.81
C GLY A 66 10.20 2.54 8.78
N TYR A 67 9.15 3.29 8.48
CA TYR A 67 7.95 3.39 9.32
C TYR A 67 6.89 2.34 9.00
N LEU A 68 7.05 1.55 7.92
CA LEU A 68 6.12 0.48 7.57
C LEU A 68 6.31 -0.76 8.46
N SER A 69 7.50 -0.98 9.01
CA SER A 69 7.78 -2.15 9.83
C SER A 69 6.98 -2.15 11.15
N TRP A 70 6.54 -3.33 11.58
CA TRP A 70 5.81 -3.47 12.83
C TRP A 70 6.70 -3.12 14.03
N HIS A 71 6.11 -2.34 14.93
CA HIS A 71 6.65 -1.98 16.23
C HIS A 71 5.49 -1.91 17.21
N ALA A 72 5.72 -2.35 18.44
CA ALA A 72 4.72 -2.38 19.49
C ALA A 72 4.29 -0.98 19.94
N GLY A 73 3.03 -0.85 20.33
CA GLY A 73 2.47 0.36 20.94
C GLY A 73 1.65 1.23 20.00
N ARG A 74 0.70 1.98 20.59
CA ARG A 74 -0.28 2.80 19.84
C ARG A 74 0.37 3.87 18.98
N THR A 75 1.41 4.53 19.49
CA THR A 75 2.14 5.57 18.74
C THR A 75 2.78 5.00 17.48
N ALA A 76 3.43 3.84 17.60
CA ALA A 76 4.05 3.18 16.45
C ALA A 76 3.02 2.67 15.43
N SER A 77 1.86 2.20 15.91
CA SER A 77 0.73 1.83 15.05
C SER A 77 0.17 3.02 14.27
N ALA A 78 0.01 4.18 14.92
CA ALA A 78 -0.41 5.41 14.25
C ALA A 78 0.61 5.88 13.21
N LEU A 79 1.91 5.83 13.52
CA LEU A 79 2.96 6.18 12.57
C LEU A 79 2.98 5.25 11.36
N ARG A 80 2.82 3.93 11.57
CA ARG A 80 2.62 2.97 10.47
C ARG A 80 1.43 3.36 9.60
N THR A 81 0.29 3.66 10.21
CA THR A 81 -0.92 4.08 9.48
C THR A 81 -0.61 5.29 8.59
N GLY A 82 0.08 6.30 9.12
CA GLY A 82 0.53 7.47 8.36
C GLY A 82 1.47 7.11 7.21
N ALA A 83 2.44 6.24 7.45
CA ALA A 83 3.38 5.78 6.43
C ALA A 83 2.70 5.00 5.30
N VAL A 84 1.78 4.08 5.60
CA VAL A 84 1.00 3.35 4.59
C VAL A 84 0.14 4.32 3.78
N SER A 85 -0.45 5.32 4.43
CA SER A 85 -1.21 6.38 3.74
C SER A 85 -0.35 7.14 2.72
N CYS A 86 0.90 7.46 3.07
CA CYS A 86 1.87 8.04 2.13
C CYS A 86 2.26 7.09 1.00
N LEU A 87 2.42 5.79 1.26
CA LEU A 87 2.69 4.79 0.22
C LEU A 87 1.54 4.73 -0.80
N VAL A 88 0.28 4.67 -0.31
CA VAL A 88 -0.92 4.70 -1.16
C VAL A 88 -0.93 5.96 -2.03
N ALA A 89 -0.72 7.13 -1.42
CA ALA A 89 -0.69 8.40 -2.15
C ALA A 89 0.45 8.47 -3.20
N ALA A 90 1.62 7.94 -2.87
CA ALA A 90 2.74 7.88 -3.80
C ALA A 90 2.47 6.95 -4.99
N CYS A 91 1.84 5.80 -4.76
CA CYS A 91 1.43 4.91 -5.85
C CYS A 91 0.33 5.55 -6.70
N HIS A 92 -0.57 6.34 -6.10
CA HIS A 92 -1.60 7.09 -6.82
C HIS A 92 -1.03 8.21 -7.70
N ALA A 93 0.14 8.75 -7.36
CA ALA A 93 0.84 9.75 -8.19
C ALA A 93 1.32 9.19 -9.54
N LYS A 94 1.35 7.86 -9.72
CA LYS A 94 1.70 7.17 -10.98
C LYS A 94 3.04 7.61 -11.57
N VAL A 95 4.02 7.88 -10.70
CA VAL A 95 5.40 8.12 -11.12
C VAL A 95 5.98 6.81 -11.66
N ILE A 96 6.42 6.83 -12.92
CA ILE A 96 7.04 5.70 -13.61
C ILE A 96 8.54 5.98 -13.76
N SER A 97 9.34 5.36 -12.89
CA SER A 97 10.80 5.35 -12.97
C SER A 97 11.34 4.07 -12.33
N GLN A 98 12.53 3.64 -12.74
CA GLN A 98 13.16 2.44 -12.18
C GLN A 98 13.34 2.56 -10.66
N GLN A 99 13.76 3.73 -10.18
CA GLN A 99 13.93 4.00 -8.75
C GLN A 99 12.60 3.93 -8.01
N MET A 100 11.50 4.40 -8.62
CA MET A 100 10.17 4.28 -8.02
C MET A 100 9.77 2.80 -7.92
N THR A 101 9.92 2.01 -8.99
CA THR A 101 9.64 0.58 -8.98
C THR A 101 10.46 -0.15 -7.90
N GLU A 102 11.75 0.16 -7.74
CA GLU A 102 12.61 -0.43 -6.69
C GLU A 102 12.16 -0.03 -5.28
N GLY A 103 11.78 1.24 -5.08
CA GLY A 103 11.26 1.75 -3.80
C GLY A 103 9.93 1.13 -3.41
N VAL A 104 8.99 1.05 -4.35
CA VAL A 104 7.70 0.36 -4.19
C VAL A 104 7.91 -1.13 -3.95
N GLY A 105 8.82 -1.78 -4.69
CA GLY A 105 9.17 -3.18 -4.49
C GLY A 105 9.74 -3.48 -3.11
N SER A 106 10.48 -2.53 -2.53
CA SER A 106 10.98 -2.62 -1.16
C SER A 106 9.84 -2.52 -0.13
N CYS A 107 8.86 -1.63 -0.37
CA CYS A 107 7.65 -1.53 0.45
C CYS A 107 6.77 -2.79 0.33
N LEU A 108 6.63 -3.34 -0.88
CA LEU A 108 5.81 -4.51 -1.19
C LEU A 108 6.21 -5.75 -0.36
N LYS A 109 7.49 -5.89 0.00
CA LYS A 109 7.97 -6.94 0.91
C LYS A 109 7.35 -6.87 2.31
N ILE A 110 6.89 -5.69 2.73
CA ILE A 110 6.31 -5.42 4.05
C ILE A 110 4.78 -5.44 3.99
N VAL A 111 4.17 -5.08 2.85
CA VAL A 111 2.70 -5.05 2.67
C VAL A 111 1.95 -6.29 3.18
N PRO A 112 2.42 -7.54 2.98
CA PRO A 112 1.76 -8.72 3.53
C PRO A 112 1.55 -8.68 5.06
N SER A 113 2.48 -8.13 5.84
CA SER A 113 2.32 -8.01 7.29
C SER A 113 1.42 -6.84 7.68
N LEU A 114 1.35 -5.80 6.86
CA LEU A 114 0.47 -4.65 7.07
C LEU A 114 -1.02 -4.99 6.85
N LEU A 115 -1.32 -5.93 5.95
CA LEU A 115 -2.65 -6.54 5.85
C LEU A 115 -3.06 -7.22 7.16
N GLU A 116 -2.11 -7.60 8.00
CA GLU A 116 -2.33 -8.25 9.30
C GLU A 116 -2.16 -7.33 10.52
N ASP A 117 -2.07 -6.03 10.31
CA ASP A 117 -1.86 -5.07 11.39
C ASP A 117 -3.03 -5.01 12.39
N ASP A 118 -2.74 -4.68 13.66
CA ASP A 118 -3.77 -4.47 14.68
C ASP A 118 -4.70 -3.29 14.35
N SER A 119 -4.18 -2.27 13.66
CA SER A 119 -4.95 -1.09 13.23
C SER A 119 -5.82 -1.41 12.02
N LEU A 120 -7.12 -1.19 12.18
CA LEU A 120 -8.11 -1.24 11.10
C LEU A 120 -7.70 -0.37 9.91
N ASP A 121 -7.26 0.87 10.17
CA ASP A 121 -6.89 1.82 9.12
C ASP A 121 -5.66 1.33 8.35
N THR A 122 -4.67 0.77 9.04
CA THR A 122 -3.50 0.15 8.39
C THR A 122 -3.93 -1.00 7.48
N ARG A 123 -4.79 -1.92 7.95
CA ARG A 123 -5.24 -3.05 7.13
C ARG A 123 -6.00 -2.60 5.89
N ARG A 124 -6.92 -1.64 6.04
CA ARG A 124 -7.68 -1.08 4.90
C ARG A 124 -6.76 -0.39 3.89
N LEU A 125 -5.88 0.49 4.35
CA LEU A 125 -4.92 1.20 3.49
C LEU A 125 -3.94 0.23 2.82
N SER A 126 -3.63 -0.90 3.47
CA SER A 126 -2.78 -1.94 2.87
C SER A 126 -3.48 -2.66 1.73
N CYS A 127 -4.80 -2.87 1.81
CA CYS A 127 -5.58 -3.35 0.66
C CYS A 127 -5.52 -2.34 -0.50
N ASP A 128 -5.62 -1.04 -0.21
CA ASP A 128 -5.44 0.03 -1.22
C ASP A 128 -4.03 0.04 -1.82
N ALA A 129 -3.01 -0.20 -1.00
CA ALA A 129 -1.63 -0.33 -1.46
C ALA A 129 -1.48 -1.53 -2.40
N VAL A 130 -2.03 -2.69 -2.07
CA VAL A 130 -2.02 -3.86 -2.97
C VAL A 130 -2.68 -3.52 -4.30
N TYR A 131 -3.89 -2.94 -4.27
CA TYR A 131 -4.59 -2.52 -5.48
C TYR A 131 -3.71 -1.64 -6.37
N LEU A 132 -3.18 -0.53 -5.81
CA LEU A 132 -2.42 0.44 -6.58
C LEU A 132 -1.08 -0.10 -7.06
N ILE A 133 -0.40 -0.92 -6.25
CA ILE A 133 0.87 -1.54 -6.64
C ILE A 133 0.63 -2.50 -7.80
N THR A 134 -0.40 -3.33 -7.71
CA THR A 134 -0.72 -4.27 -8.77
C THR A 134 -1.11 -3.57 -10.08
N THR A 135 -1.89 -2.49 -10.02
CA THR A 135 -2.32 -1.79 -11.24
C THR A 135 -1.22 -0.92 -11.85
N ASN A 136 -0.37 -0.29 -11.02
CA ASN A 136 0.58 0.72 -11.49
C ASN A 136 2.02 0.20 -11.61
N TYR A 137 2.35 -0.92 -10.96
CA TYR A 137 3.68 -1.56 -11.00
C TYR A 137 3.54 -3.09 -11.21
N PRO A 138 2.83 -3.54 -12.27
CA PRO A 138 2.57 -4.97 -12.50
C PRO A 138 3.85 -5.80 -12.67
N GLU A 139 4.97 -5.19 -13.06
CA GLU A 139 6.27 -5.85 -13.14
C GLU A 139 6.80 -6.37 -11.79
N LEU A 140 6.29 -5.84 -10.67
CA LEU A 140 6.60 -6.32 -9.33
C LEU A 140 5.80 -7.57 -8.94
N ILE A 141 4.76 -7.91 -9.70
CA ILE A 141 3.82 -8.97 -9.35
C ILE A 141 4.28 -10.31 -9.95
N THR A 142 5.08 -11.05 -9.19
CA THR A 142 5.49 -12.41 -9.53
C THR A 142 4.44 -13.44 -9.08
N SER A 143 4.52 -14.67 -9.59
CA SER A 143 3.64 -15.78 -9.16
C SER A 143 3.63 -15.95 -7.63
N ASP A 144 4.80 -15.90 -6.98
CA ASP A 144 4.88 -16.03 -5.52
C ASP A 144 4.27 -14.85 -4.77
N ILE A 145 4.42 -13.64 -5.30
CA ILE A 145 3.82 -12.43 -4.72
C ILE A 145 2.29 -12.50 -4.83
N ILE A 146 1.74 -12.93 -5.97
CA ILE A 146 0.29 -13.12 -6.14
C ILE A 146 -0.27 -14.03 -5.06
N HIS A 147 0.29 -15.22 -4.90
CA HIS A 147 -0.26 -16.17 -3.94
C HIS A 147 -0.05 -15.73 -2.49
N THR A 148 1.06 -15.05 -2.20
CA THR A 148 1.30 -14.47 -0.86
C THR A 148 0.25 -13.42 -0.53
N LEU A 149 0.01 -12.47 -1.43
CA LEU A 149 -0.98 -11.42 -1.23
C LEU A 149 -2.41 -11.97 -1.25
N ALA A 150 -2.73 -12.89 -2.15
CA ALA A 150 -4.04 -13.53 -2.25
C ALA A 150 -4.41 -14.25 -0.95
N HIS A 151 -3.48 -15.02 -0.37
CA HIS A 151 -3.71 -15.67 0.92
C HIS A 151 -3.97 -14.64 2.04
N LYS A 152 -3.20 -13.54 2.07
CA LYS A 152 -3.39 -12.48 3.07
C LYS A 152 -4.71 -11.73 2.89
N LEU A 153 -5.13 -11.48 1.65
CA LEU A 153 -6.41 -10.85 1.31
C LEU A 153 -7.60 -11.75 1.66
N VAL A 154 -7.57 -13.04 1.32
CA VAL A 154 -8.64 -13.98 1.72
C VAL A 154 -8.70 -14.10 3.24
N GLY A 155 -7.55 -14.09 3.93
CA GLY A 155 -7.50 -14.00 5.38
C GLY A 155 -8.09 -12.71 5.97
N ARG A 156 -8.44 -11.70 5.15
CA ARG A 156 -9.20 -10.50 5.57
C ARG A 156 -10.70 -10.60 5.33
N PHE A 157 -11.18 -11.66 4.68
CA PHE A 157 -12.64 -11.86 4.55
C PHE A 157 -13.29 -12.13 5.91
N ASP A 158 -12.50 -12.67 6.86
CA ASP A 158 -12.88 -12.86 8.28
C ASP A 158 -12.51 -11.66 9.19
N ASP A 159 -12.20 -10.49 8.63
CA ASP A 159 -11.89 -9.32 9.45
C ASP A 159 -13.10 -8.89 10.29
N VAL A 160 -12.87 -8.39 11.50
CA VAL A 160 -13.95 -7.85 12.35
C VAL A 160 -14.62 -6.61 11.74
N ASN A 161 -13.95 -5.92 10.80
CA ASN A 161 -14.48 -4.75 10.13
C ASN A 161 -14.97 -5.06 8.71
N SER A 162 -16.26 -4.86 8.46
CA SER A 162 -16.86 -5.07 7.13
C SER A 162 -16.21 -4.25 6.01
N GLY A 163 -15.70 -3.05 6.31
CA GLY A 163 -14.99 -2.22 5.35
C GLY A 163 -13.64 -2.81 4.91
N VAL A 164 -12.93 -3.50 5.81
CA VAL A 164 -11.70 -4.23 5.47
C VAL A 164 -12.03 -5.49 4.67
N ARG A 165 -13.05 -6.24 5.09
CA ARG A 165 -13.52 -7.45 4.38
C ARG A 165 -13.88 -7.16 2.93
N LEU A 166 -14.77 -6.18 2.73
CA LEU A 166 -15.21 -5.77 1.40
C LEU A 166 -14.02 -5.31 0.55
N ARG A 167 -13.14 -4.47 1.12
CA ARG A 167 -12.00 -3.95 0.37
C ARG A 167 -11.02 -5.06 -0.02
N ALA A 168 -10.78 -6.04 0.84
CA ALA A 168 -9.93 -7.17 0.49
C ALA A 168 -10.53 -8.02 -0.64
N ALA A 169 -11.85 -8.25 -0.61
CA ALA A 169 -12.56 -8.99 -1.64
C ALA A 169 -12.52 -8.28 -3.00
N GLU A 170 -12.71 -6.96 -3.02
CA GLU A 170 -12.59 -6.14 -4.25
C GLU A 170 -11.19 -6.18 -4.89
N VAL A 171 -10.14 -6.32 -4.07
CA VAL A 171 -8.74 -6.26 -4.54
C VAL A 171 -8.25 -7.62 -5.04
N LEU A 172 -8.80 -8.73 -4.52
CA LEU A 172 -8.41 -10.08 -4.91
C LEU A 172 -8.50 -10.34 -6.44
N PRO A 173 -9.61 -10.03 -7.16
CA PRO A 173 -9.67 -10.27 -8.60
C PRO A 173 -8.67 -9.40 -9.37
N VAL A 174 -8.49 -8.13 -8.96
CA VAL A 174 -7.52 -7.21 -9.57
C VAL A 174 -6.10 -7.78 -9.51
N LEU A 175 -5.75 -8.46 -8.41
CA LEU A 175 -4.46 -9.12 -8.26
C LEU A 175 -4.23 -10.21 -9.31
N PHE A 176 -5.24 -11.03 -9.59
CA PHE A 176 -5.14 -12.09 -10.60
C PHE A 176 -5.28 -11.58 -12.04
N ASP A 177 -6.02 -10.48 -12.25
CA ASP A 177 -6.14 -9.84 -13.57
C ASP A 177 -4.79 -9.31 -14.09
N HIS A 178 -3.88 -8.94 -13.18
CA HIS A 178 -2.54 -8.45 -13.48
C HIS A 178 -1.44 -9.49 -13.25
N ARG A 179 -1.78 -10.78 -13.32
CA ARG A 179 -0.80 -11.87 -13.21
C ARG A 179 0.30 -11.76 -14.27
N PRO A 180 1.54 -12.22 -13.98
CA PRO A 180 2.63 -12.14 -14.94
C PRO A 180 2.35 -13.05 -16.14
N ALA A 181 2.95 -12.73 -17.28
CA ALA A 181 2.69 -13.42 -18.54
C ALA A 181 3.06 -14.91 -18.52
N ASP A 182 3.99 -15.30 -17.66
CA ASP A 182 4.44 -16.67 -17.44
C ASP A 182 3.68 -17.41 -16.33
N TYR A 183 2.61 -16.81 -15.78
CA TYR A 183 1.76 -17.45 -14.79
C TYR A 183 1.02 -18.66 -15.38
N ASP A 184 1.32 -19.85 -14.86
CA ASP A 184 0.66 -21.10 -15.24
C ASP A 184 -0.28 -21.59 -14.12
N PRO A 185 -1.62 -21.51 -14.29
CA PRO A 185 -2.58 -22.00 -13.33
C PRO A 185 -2.46 -23.51 -13.04
N GLN A 186 -1.95 -24.32 -13.97
CA GLN A 186 -1.79 -25.76 -13.77
C GLN A 186 -0.67 -26.04 -12.78
N LEU A 187 0.46 -25.34 -12.92
CA LEU A 187 1.58 -25.42 -11.97
C LEU A 187 1.20 -24.90 -10.59
N GLN A 188 0.28 -23.95 -10.50
CA GLN A 188 -0.20 -23.38 -9.24
C GLN A 188 -1.51 -24.01 -8.72
N SER A 189 -1.98 -25.10 -9.33
CA SER A 189 -3.31 -25.68 -9.07
C SER A 189 -3.56 -26.01 -7.60
N ALA A 190 -2.55 -26.51 -6.87
CA ALA A 190 -2.66 -26.76 -5.43
C ALA A 190 -2.91 -25.47 -4.62
N ARG A 191 -2.12 -24.41 -4.88
CA ARG A 191 -2.26 -23.12 -4.19
C ARG A 191 -3.59 -22.43 -4.53
N LEU A 192 -4.05 -22.57 -5.78
CA LEU A 192 -5.34 -22.06 -6.20
C LEU A 192 -6.50 -22.80 -5.53
N LYS A 193 -6.39 -24.12 -5.39
CA LYS A 193 -7.38 -24.92 -4.68
C LYS A 193 -7.46 -24.51 -3.21
N ASP A 194 -6.33 -24.41 -2.52
CA ASP A 194 -6.31 -23.99 -1.11
C ASP A 194 -6.90 -22.59 -0.91
N LEU A 195 -6.61 -21.67 -1.83
CA LEU A 195 -7.18 -20.32 -1.82
C LEU A 195 -8.69 -20.34 -2.04
N TYR A 196 -9.17 -21.12 -3.01
CA TYR A 196 -10.60 -21.26 -3.31
C TYR A 196 -11.34 -21.89 -2.12
N ASP A 197 -10.82 -22.98 -1.56
CA ASP A 197 -11.38 -23.64 -0.39
C ASP A 197 -11.44 -22.70 0.83
N SER A 198 -10.52 -21.74 0.92
CA SER A 198 -10.52 -20.70 1.96
C SER A 198 -11.50 -19.57 1.68
N ALA A 199 -11.75 -19.22 0.42
CA ALA A 199 -12.64 -18.12 0.04
C ALA A 199 -14.12 -18.54 -0.03
N VAL A 200 -14.39 -19.79 -0.44
CA VAL A 200 -15.76 -20.30 -0.68
C VAL A 200 -16.63 -20.25 0.58
N ILE A 201 -16.03 -20.31 1.77
CA ILE A 201 -16.76 -20.23 3.04
C ILE A 201 -17.49 -18.88 3.23
N PHE A 202 -17.06 -17.83 2.53
CA PHE A 202 -17.63 -16.49 2.63
C PHE A 202 -18.73 -16.21 1.60
N ILE A 203 -19.04 -17.17 0.70
CA ILE A 203 -20.18 -17.05 -0.22
C ILE A 203 -21.50 -16.94 0.56
N ASP A 204 -21.58 -17.56 1.73
CA ASP A 204 -22.75 -17.52 2.62
C ASP A 204 -22.62 -16.45 3.73
N ASP A 205 -21.70 -15.48 3.61
CA ASP A 205 -21.51 -14.43 4.63
C ASP A 205 -22.78 -13.56 4.80
N PRO A 206 -23.15 -13.13 6.01
CA PRO A 206 -24.34 -12.30 6.23
C PRO A 206 -24.30 -10.92 5.55
N ASP A 207 -23.13 -10.42 5.15
CA ASP A 207 -22.97 -9.17 4.41
C ASP A 207 -23.06 -9.41 2.91
N MET A 208 -24.19 -8.99 2.34
CA MET A 208 -24.45 -9.12 0.90
C MET A 208 -23.37 -8.49 0.03
N LYS A 209 -22.72 -7.41 0.48
CA LYS A 209 -21.66 -6.77 -0.32
C LYS A 209 -20.42 -7.64 -0.41
N LEU A 210 -20.11 -8.37 0.65
CA LEU A 210 -19.00 -9.32 0.63
C LEU A 210 -19.36 -10.51 -0.27
N GLN A 211 -20.59 -11.04 -0.16
CA GLN A 211 -21.05 -12.12 -1.03
C GLN A 211 -20.91 -11.76 -2.51
N GLU A 212 -21.40 -10.57 -2.90
CA GLU A 212 -21.31 -10.08 -4.28
C GLU A 212 -19.86 -9.90 -4.77
N ALA A 213 -18.91 -9.61 -3.87
CA ALA A 213 -17.50 -9.42 -4.21
C ALA A 213 -16.67 -10.73 -4.25
N VAL A 214 -17.15 -11.79 -3.61
CA VAL A 214 -16.47 -13.10 -3.54
C VAL A 214 -16.86 -14.04 -4.69
N VAL A 215 -18.04 -13.83 -5.28
CA VAL A 215 -18.59 -14.59 -6.42
C VAL A 215 -17.97 -14.15 -7.75
#